data_AF-A0A8I1IZU3-F1
#
_entry.id   AF-A0A8I1IZU3-F1
#
_cell.length_a   1.000
_cell.length_b   1.000
_cell.length_c   1.000
_cell.angle_alpha   90.00
_cell.angle_beta   90.00
_cell.angle_gamma   90.00
#
_symmetry.space_group_name_H-M   'P 1'
#
loop_
_entity.id
_entity.type
_entity.pdbx_description
1 polymer ?
#
loop_
_entity_poly.entity_id
_entity_poly.type
_entity_poly.pdbx_seq_one_letter_code
_entity_poly.pdbx_strand_id
1 'polypeptide(L)' 'MRHDELTSRIIAFARHCGDTTPPEHAARRRGWIDAQGAPTADGRALLCALREQEATRTVFRGAIV' A
#
# COMPACT_ATOMS: atom_id res chain seq x y z
N MET A 1 -8.98 9.67 -4.10
CA MET A 1 -8.43 9.21 -2.80
C MET A 1 -7.83 10.38 -2.08
N ARG A 2 -8.16 10.57 -0.80
CA ARG A 2 -7.55 11.61 0.04
C ARG A 2 -6.16 11.13 0.48
N HIS A 3 -5.22 12.04 0.76
CA HIS A 3 -3.88 11.65 1.22
C HIS A 3 -3.91 10.77 2.48
N ASP A 4 -4.83 11.02 3.42
CA ASP A 4 -5.03 10.19 4.62
C ASP A 4 -5.39 8.73 4.29
N GLU A 5 -6.19 8.52 3.24
CA GLU A 5 -6.62 7.20 2.81
C GLU A 5 -5.45 6.43 2.18
N LEU A 6 -4.61 7.11 1.39
CA LEU A 6 -3.40 6.52 0.81
C LEU A 6 -2.41 6.12 1.91
N THR A 7 -2.16 7.01 2.88
CA THR A 7 -1.29 6.72 4.03
C THR A 7 -1.80 5.53 4.82
N SER A 8 -3.11 5.47 5.11
CA SER A 8 -3.71 4.35 5.84
C SER A 8 -3.51 3.00 5.13
N ARG A 9 -3.65 2.97 3.79
CA ARG A 9 -3.42 1.75 2.98
C ARG A 9 -1.94 1.34 2.98
N ILE A 10 -1.01 2.30 2.92
CA ILE A 10 0.43 2.03 2.99
C ILE A 10 0.81 1.46 4.35
N ILE A 11 0.29 2.02 5.45
CA ILE A 11 0.54 1.52 6.81
C ILE A 11 -0.04 0.11 6.98
N ALA A 12 -1.25 -0.13 6.48
CA ALA A 12 -1.86 -1.47 6.51
C ALA A 12 -1.01 -2.50 5.74
N PHE A 13 -0.45 -2.11 4.59
CA PHE A 13 0.45 -2.98 3.83
C PHE A 13 1.77 -3.24 4.57
N ALA A 14 2.37 -2.21 5.17
CA ALA A 14 3.56 -2.36 5.98
C ALA A 14 3.34 -3.32 7.17
N ARG A 15 2.16 -3.28 7.79
CA ARG A 15 1.74 -4.26 8.81
C ARG A 15 1.63 -5.68 8.25
N HIS A 16 1.09 -5.84 7.04
CA HIS A 16 0.95 -7.14 6.38
C HIS A 16 2.30 -7.78 6.05
N CYS A 17 3.34 -6.98 5.79
CA CYS A 17 4.71 -7.49 5.62
C CYS A 17 5.30 -8.16 6.87
N GLY A 18 4.65 -8.06 8.04
CA GLY A 18 5.01 -8.83 9.23
C GLY A 18 6.29 -8.36 9.94
N ASP A 19 6.65 -7.09 9.80
CA ASP A 19 7.82 -6.53 10.48
C ASP A 19 7.53 -6.32 11.99
N THR A 20 8.51 -6.55 12.86
CA THR A 20 8.36 -6.35 14.32
C THR A 20 8.33 -4.89 14.72
N THR A 21 8.68 -3.99 13.79
CA THR A 21 8.61 -2.53 14.01
C THR A 21 7.20 -1.99 13.79
N PRO A 22 6.84 -0.87 14.44
CA PRO A 22 5.58 -0.17 14.14
C PRO A 22 5.42 0.06 12.63
N PRO A 23 4.22 -0.15 12.07
CA PRO A 23 4.02 -0.15 10.62
C PRO A 23 4.34 1.19 9.96
N GLU A 24 4.16 2.32 10.67
CA GLU A 24 4.62 3.64 10.21
C GLU A 24 6.14 3.74 10.11
N HIS A 25 6.88 3.17 11.06
CA HIS A 25 8.34 3.11 11.00
C HIS A 25 8.82 2.22 9.86
N ALA A 26 8.17 1.08 9.64
CA ALA A 26 8.46 0.21 8.50
C ALA A 26 8.19 0.93 7.16
N ALA A 27 7.05 1.64 7.05
CA ALA A 27 6.70 2.43 5.87
C ALA A 27 7.69 3.58 5.61
N ARG A 28 8.15 4.28 6.67
CA ARG A 28 9.20 5.31 6.57
C ARG A 28 10.55 4.73 6.16
N ARG A 29 10.98 3.63 6.79
CA ARG A 29 12.24 2.95 6.45
C ARG A 29 12.27 2.48 4.99
N ARG A 30 11.11 2.09 4.46
CA ARG A 30 10.95 1.69 3.05
C ARG A 30 10.75 2.86 2.10
N GLY A 31 10.72 4.10 2.61
CA GLY A 31 10.54 5.30 1.81
C GLY A 31 9.13 5.49 1.25
N TRP A 32 8.12 4.77 1.76
CA TRP A 32 6.75 4.86 1.25
C TRP A 32 5.98 6.06 1.81
N ILE A 33 6.35 6.52 3.00
CA ILE A 33 5.84 7.76 3.60
C ILE A 33 7.02 8.60 4.10
N ASP A 34 6.85 9.92 4.11
CA ASP A 34 7.85 10.86 4.60
C ASP A 34 7.82 11.01 6.14
N ALA A 35 8.66 11.91 6.65
CA ALA A 35 8.76 12.19 8.10
C ALA A 35 7.47 12.82 8.66
N GLN A 36 6.60 13.34 7.81
CA GLN A 36 5.34 14.00 8.11
C GLN A 36 4.16 13.03 7.97
N GLY A 37 4.41 11.80 7.50
CA GLY A 37 3.39 10.78 7.27
C GLY A 37 2.65 10.93 5.94
N ALA A 38 3.11 11.81 5.06
CA ALA A 38 2.56 11.95 3.72
C ALA A 38 3.13 10.87 2.79
N PRO A 39 2.33 10.34 1.84
CA PRO A 39 2.80 9.34 0.91
C PRO A 39 3.85 9.93 -0.04
N THR A 40 4.93 9.20 -0.27
CA THR A 40 5.97 9.56 -1.26
C THR A 40 5.59 9.10 -2.66
N ALA A 41 6.45 9.35 -3.65
CA ALA A 41 6.27 8.80 -5.00
C ALA A 41 6.28 7.27 -4.99
N ASP A 42 7.17 6.66 -4.21
CA ASP A 42 7.27 5.20 -4.08
C ASP A 42 6.06 4.60 -3.36
N GLY A 43 5.55 5.27 -2.31
CA GLY A 43 4.32 4.85 -1.64
C GLY A 43 3.11 4.88 -2.57
N ARG A 44 3.03 5.89 -3.45
CA ARG A 44 1.99 5.95 -4.50
C ARG A 44 2.17 4.85 -5.55
N ALA A 45 3.40 4.59 -6.00
CA ALA A 45 3.70 3.53 -6.97
C ALA A 45 3.32 2.14 -6.42
N LEU A 46 3.61 1.87 -5.14
CA LEU A 46 3.17 0.67 -4.44
C LEU A 46 1.64 0.51 -4.51
N LEU A 47 0.90 1.57 -4.18
CA LEU A 47 -0.56 1.52 -4.22
C LEU A 47 -1.11 1.31 -5.63
N CYS A 48 -0.48 1.89 -6.65
CA CYS A 48 -0.83 1.62 -8.05
C CYS A 48 -0.62 0.13 -8.39
N ALA A 49 0.53 -0.44 -8.05
CA ALA A 49 0.84 -1.85 -8.30
C ALA A 49 -0.14 -2.80 -7.57
N LEU A 50 -0.52 -2.48 -6.33
CA LEU A 50 -1.52 -3.24 -5.58
C LEU A 50 -2.90 -3.18 -6.23
N ARG A 51 -3.30 -2.01 -6.74
CA ARG A 51 -4.59 -1.82 -7.43
C ARG A 51 -4.62 -2.56 -8.76
N GLU A 52 -3.51 -2.60 -9.48
CA GLU A 52 -3.36 -3.39 -10.72
C GLU A 52 -3.45 -4.90 -10.44
N GLN A 53 -2.90 -5.37 -9.31
CA GLN A 53 -3.10 -6.75 -8.87
C GLN A 53 -4.55 -7.05 -8.48
N GLU A 54 -5.24 -6.14 -7.79
CA GLU A 54 -6.68 -6.30 -7.49
C GLU A 54 -7.50 -6.40 -8.78
N ALA A 55 -7.24 -5.51 -9.75
CA ALA A 55 -7.91 -5.55 -11.05
C ALA A 55 -7.63 -6.85 -11.82
N THR A 56 -6.43 -7.40 -11.70
CA THR A 56 -6.05 -8.68 -12.32
C THR A 56 -6.76 -9.87 -11.65
N ARG A 57 -6.99 -9.83 -10.33
CA ARG A 57 -7.71 -10.88 -9.58
C ARG A 57 -9.22 -10.89 -9.84
N THR A 58 -9.82 -9.76 -10.21
CA THR A 58 -11.24 -9.71 -10.59
C THR A 58 -11.50 -10.35 -11.95
N VAL A 59 -10.56 -10.29 -12.90
CA VAL A 59 -10.73 -10.95 -14.22
C VAL A 59 -10.81 -12.47 -14.10
N PHE A 60 -10.18 -13.07 -13.08
CA PHE A 60 -10.18 -14.52 -12.85
C PHE A 60 -11.37 -15.05 -12.04
N ARG A 61 -12.23 -14.19 -11.48
CA ARG A 61 -13.45 -14.62 -10.77
C ARG A 61 -14.74 -14.48 -11.60
N GLY A 62 -14.65 -13.95 -12.82
CA GLY A 62 -15.75 -13.89 -13.80
C GLY A 62 -15.76 -15.03 -14.82
N ALA A 63 -14.84 -15.99 -14.73
CA ALA A 63 -14.77 -17.16 -15.60
C ALA A 63 -15.11 -18.42 -14.80
N ILE A 64 -16.37 -18.53 -14.39
CA ILE A 64 -17.00 -19.81 -14.08
C ILE A 64 -18.20 -19.94 -15.03
N VAL A 65 -18.10 -20.99 -15.84
CA VAL A 65 -19.06 -21.44 -16.86
C VAL A 65 -20.41 -21.79 -16.24
#